data_AF-A0A832ZI67-F1
#
_entry.id   AF-A0A832ZI67-F1
#
_cell.length_a   1.000
_cell.length_b   1.000
_cell.length_c   1.000
_cell.angle_alpha   90.00
_cell.angle_beta   90.00
_cell.angle_gamma   90.00
#
_symmetry.space_group_name_H-M   'P 1'
#
loop_
_entity.id
_entity.type
_entity.pdbx_description
1 polymer ?
#
loop_
_entity_poly.entity_id
_entity_poly.type
_entity_poly.pdbx_seq_one_letter_code
_entity_poly.pdbx_strand_id
1 'polypeptide(L)'
;SAKGAMILICKNGEIVFPEDGRSLRETLPKLAEDLKKLDPKEGDLIVVTWAKNRADAIKSAIHVALTLKKAQLPKKILEVG
;
A
#
# COMPACT_ATOMS: atom_id res chain seq x y z
N SER A 1 -4.33 0.66 -16.97
CA SER A 1 -5.01 0.29 -15.71
C SER A 1 -4.19 -0.72 -14.92
N ALA A 2 -4.24 -0.68 -13.58
CA ALA A 2 -3.57 -1.70 -12.76
C ALA A 2 -4.06 -3.11 -13.10
N LYS A 3 -3.14 -4.08 -13.04
CA LYS A 3 -3.46 -5.51 -13.13
C LYS A 3 -3.92 -6.06 -11.78
N GLY A 4 -3.50 -5.43 -10.69
CA GLY A 4 -3.94 -5.75 -9.34
C GLY A 4 -3.33 -4.81 -8.31
N ALA A 5 -3.86 -4.90 -7.10
CA ALA A 5 -3.39 -4.17 -5.94
C ALA A 5 -3.47 -5.07 -4.71
N MET A 6 -2.61 -4.81 -3.74
CA MET A 6 -2.60 -5.45 -2.43
C MET A 6 -2.49 -4.35 -1.38
N ILE A 7 -3.32 -4.46 -0.35
CA ILE A 7 -3.34 -3.56 0.78
C ILE A 7 -2.90 -4.37 1.99
N LEU A 8 -1.86 -3.92 2.65
CA LEU A 8 -1.24 -4.58 3.80
C LEU A 8 -1.15 -3.59 4.95
N ILE A 9 -0.94 -4.11 6.15
CA ILE A 9 -0.68 -3.30 7.34
C ILE A 9 0.61 -3.76 8.01
N CYS A 10 1.29 -2.84 8.68
CA CYS A 10 2.35 -3.20 9.61
C CYS A 10 1.73 -3.41 11.01
N LYS A 11 1.87 -4.62 11.55
CA LYS A 11 1.35 -5.02 12.85
C LYS A 11 2.39 -5.81 13.62
N ASN A 12 2.64 -5.43 14.86
CA ASN A 12 3.76 -5.88 15.69
C ASN A 12 5.12 -5.85 14.97
N GLY A 13 5.35 -4.83 14.14
CA GLY A 13 6.57 -4.70 13.32
C GLY A 13 6.69 -5.67 12.13
N GLU A 14 5.64 -6.42 11.83
CA GLU A 14 5.57 -7.35 10.70
C GLU A 14 4.53 -6.89 9.68
N ILE A 15 4.81 -7.12 8.40
CA ILE A 15 3.87 -6.79 7.31
C ILE A 15 2.91 -7.97 7.14
N VAL A 16 1.61 -7.70 7.33
CA VAL A 16 0.57 -8.74 7.34
C VAL A 16 -0.62 -8.38 6.43
N PHE A 17 -1.35 -9.41 6.03
CA PHE A 17 -2.67 -9.26 5.38
C PHE A 17 -3.72 -8.84 6.42
N PRO A 18 -4.48 -7.76 6.18
CA PRO A 18 -5.43 -7.24 7.17
C PRO A 18 -6.63 -8.17 7.41
N GLU A 19 -6.97 -9.03 6.46
CA GLU A 19 -8.16 -9.89 6.53
C GLU A 19 -8.00 -11.04 7.54
N ASP A 20 -6.80 -11.64 7.59
CA ASP A 20 -6.54 -12.86 8.38
C ASP A 20 -5.26 -12.79 9.22
N GLY A 21 -4.49 -11.70 9.11
CA GLY A 21 -3.26 -11.49 9.87
C GLY A 21 -2.08 -12.34 9.41
N ARG A 22 -2.18 -13.07 8.29
CA ARG A 22 -1.07 -13.87 7.76
C ARG A 22 0.11 -12.97 7.41
N SER A 23 1.32 -13.45 7.64
CA SER A 23 2.53 -12.71 7.28
C SER A 23 2.70 -12.66 5.77
N LEU A 24 3.05 -11.47 5.24
CA LEU A 24 3.46 -11.35 3.86
C LEU A 24 4.70 -12.20 3.58
N ARG A 25 5.59 -12.35 4.56
CA ARG A 25 6.84 -13.11 4.40
C ARG A 25 6.59 -14.59 4.08
N GLU A 26 5.50 -15.16 4.58
CA GLU A 26 5.09 -16.55 4.30
C GLU A 26 4.54 -16.71 2.88
N THR A 27 3.91 -15.67 2.33
CA THR A 27 3.26 -15.72 1.01
C THR A 27 4.19 -15.25 -0.11
N LEU A 28 4.92 -14.16 0.12
CA LEU A 28 5.78 -13.45 -0.84
C LEU A 28 7.05 -12.95 -0.14
N PRO A 29 8.02 -13.83 0.18
CA PRO A 29 9.18 -13.48 1.01
C PRO A 29 10.04 -12.37 0.41
N LYS A 30 10.28 -12.38 -0.91
CA LYS A 30 11.10 -11.34 -1.58
C LYS A 30 10.47 -9.96 -1.45
N LEU A 31 9.15 -9.87 -1.64
CA LEU A 31 8.43 -8.61 -1.50
C LEU A 31 8.45 -8.12 -0.05
N ALA A 32 8.30 -9.01 0.92
CA ALA A 32 8.39 -8.66 2.33
C ALA A 32 9.75 -8.06 2.69
N GLU A 33 10.86 -8.64 2.21
CA GLU A 33 12.20 -8.11 2.45
C GLU A 33 12.41 -6.75 1.77
N ASP A 34 11.89 -6.55 0.55
CA ASP A 34 11.99 -5.26 -0.14
C ASP A 34 11.18 -4.17 0.57
N LEU A 35 9.98 -4.49 1.04
CA LEU A 35 9.14 -3.56 1.79
C LEU A 35 9.70 -3.26 3.18
N LYS A 36 10.36 -4.22 3.83
CA LYS A 36 10.99 -4.02 5.15
C LYS A 36 12.10 -2.97 5.12
N LYS A 37 12.78 -2.77 3.98
CA LYS A 37 13.77 -1.71 3.78
C LYS A 37 13.18 -0.30 3.87
N LEU A 38 11.86 -0.17 3.72
CA LEU A 38 11.15 1.11 3.89
C LEU A 38 10.86 1.44 5.38
N ASP A 39 11.25 0.55 6.30
CA ASP A 39 11.08 0.70 7.75
C ASP A 39 9.64 1.04 8.18
N PRO A 40 8.64 0.24 7.76
CA PRO A 40 7.23 0.50 8.07
C PRO A 40 6.97 0.42 9.57
N LYS A 41 6.16 1.34 10.10
CA LYS A 41 5.84 1.45 11.52
C LYS A 41 4.47 0.88 11.83
N GLU A 42 4.26 0.56 13.11
CA GLU A 42 3.00 0.02 13.59
C GLU A 42 1.80 0.86 13.13
N GLY A 43 0.82 0.21 12.50
CA GLY A 43 -0.37 0.86 11.96
C GLY A 43 -0.20 1.50 10.58
N ASP A 44 1.00 1.48 9.99
CA ASP A 44 1.20 1.94 8.62
C ASP A 44 0.41 1.08 7.63
N LEU A 45 -0.19 1.76 6.66
CA LEU A 45 -0.86 1.14 5.53
C LEU A 45 0.10 1.06 4.36
N ILE A 46 0.28 -0.13 3.80
CA ILE A 46 1.20 -0.38 2.70
C ILE A 46 0.37 -0.78 1.47
N VAL A 47 0.47 0.02 0.41
CA VAL A 47 -0.24 -0.21 -0.85
C VAL A 47 0.75 -0.67 -1.91
N VAL A 48 0.60 -1.91 -2.36
CA VAL A 48 1.41 -2.49 -3.45
C VAL A 48 0.54 -2.60 -4.69
N THR A 49 0.99 -2.05 -5.81
CA THR A 49 0.26 -2.16 -7.09
C THR A 49 1.19 -2.61 -8.21
N TRP A 50 0.64 -3.28 -9.20
CA TRP A 50 1.38 -3.67 -10.40
C TRP A 50 0.54 -3.50 -11.65
N ALA A 51 1.20 -3.14 -12.74
CA ALA A 51 0.58 -2.89 -14.04
C ALA A 51 1.57 -3.22 -15.17
N LYS A 52 1.10 -3.19 -16.43
CA LYS A 52 1.97 -3.38 -17.60
C LYS A 52 3.00 -2.26 -17.75
N ASN A 53 2.63 -1.03 -17.38
CA ASN A 53 3.49 0.13 -17.43
C ASN A 53 3.59 0.76 -16.03
N ARG A 54 4.69 1.47 -15.77
CA ARG A 54 4.96 2.08 -14.47
C ARG A 54 3.96 3.18 -14.11
N ALA A 55 3.55 3.98 -15.08
CA ALA A 55 2.64 5.10 -14.87
C ALA A 55 1.28 4.64 -14.33
N ASP A 56 0.73 3.54 -14.84
CA ASP A 56 -0.53 2.97 -14.39
C ASP A 56 -0.44 2.42 -12.96
N ALA A 57 0.68 1.78 -12.61
CA ALA A 57 0.90 1.29 -11.24
C ALA A 57 0.91 2.48 -10.26
N ILE A 58 1.71 3.51 -10.54
CA ILE A 58 1.78 4.71 -9.70
C ILE A 58 0.41 5.40 -9.58
N LYS A 59 -0.28 5.63 -10.70
CA LYS A 59 -1.63 6.23 -10.70
C LYS A 59 -2.59 5.44 -9.81
N SER A 60 -2.53 4.11 -9.86
CA SER A 60 -3.41 3.24 -9.08
C SER A 60 -3.05 3.26 -7.60
N ALA A 61 -1.76 3.26 -7.24
CA ALA A 61 -1.33 3.38 -5.85
C ALA A 61 -1.81 4.69 -5.22
N ILE A 62 -1.65 5.81 -5.93
CA ILE A 62 -2.15 7.12 -5.50
C ILE A 62 -3.68 7.09 -5.36
N HIS A 63 -4.39 6.53 -6.32
CA HIS A 63 -5.85 6.44 -6.27
C HIS A 63 -6.36 5.67 -5.04
N VAL A 64 -5.73 4.55 -4.70
CA VAL A 64 -6.06 3.77 -3.50
C VAL A 64 -5.78 4.58 -2.23
N ALA A 65 -4.60 5.20 -2.14
CA ALA A 65 -4.24 6.04 -0.99
C ALA A 65 -5.22 7.20 -0.80
N LEU A 66 -5.57 7.92 -1.87
CA LEU A 66 -6.54 9.01 -1.86
C LEU A 66 -7.92 8.52 -1.41
N THR A 67 -8.36 7.36 -1.90
CA THR A 67 -9.67 6.78 -1.53
C THR A 67 -9.73 6.46 -0.03
N LEU A 68 -8.67 5.88 0.52
CA LEU A 68 -8.61 5.48 1.93
C LEU A 68 -8.40 6.66 2.89
N LYS A 69 -7.67 7.69 2.45
CA LYS A 69 -7.33 8.85 3.29
C LYS A 69 -8.11 10.10 2.94
N LYS A 70 -9.15 10.01 2.11
CA LYS A 70 -9.91 11.17 1.59
C LYS A 70 -10.35 12.15 2.68
N ALA A 71 -10.80 11.65 3.83
CA ALA A 71 -11.25 12.46 4.96
C ALA A 71 -10.12 13.19 5.72
N GLN A 72 -8.87 12.77 5.52
CA GLN A 72 -7.68 13.31 6.19
C GLN A 72 -6.83 14.18 5.26
N LEU A 73 -7.23 14.32 3.98
CA LEU A 73 -6.49 15.12 3.02
C LEU A 73 -6.66 16.62 3.30
N PRO A 74 -5.57 17.41 3.24
CA PRO A 74 -5.66 18.86 3.26
C PRO A 74 -6.61 19.37 2.16
N LYS A 75 -7.47 20.34 2.49
CA LYS A 75 -8.41 20.94 1.53
C LYS A 75 -7.74 21.45 0.25
N LYS A 76 -6.53 22.00 0.37
CA LYS A 76 -5.71 22.46 -0.77
C LYS A 76 -5.41 21.37 -1.81
N ILE A 77 -5.33 20.10 -1.41
CA ILE A 77 -5.11 18.99 -2.34
C ILE A 77 -6.42 18.61 -3.05
N LEU A 78 -7.56 18.76 -2.35
CA LEU A 78 -8.88 18.49 -2.91
C LEU A 78 -9.33 19.59 -3.90
N GLU A 79 -8.81 20.81 -3.78
CA GLU A 79 -9.15 21.94 -4.65
C GLU A 79 -8.42 21.95 -6.00
N VAL A 80 -7.37 21.12 -6.16
CA VAL A 80 -6.56 21.04 -7.38
C VAL A 80 -6.95 19.83 -8.26
N GLY A 81 -7.81 18.94 -7.74
CA GLY A 81 -8.24 17.70 -8.40
C GLY A 81 -9.53 17.81 -9.20
#